data_AF-A0A378AK43-F1
#
_entry.id   AF-A0A378AK43-F1
#
_cell.length_a   1.000
_cell.length_b   1.000
_cell.length_c   1.000
_cell.angle_alpha   90.00
_cell.angle_beta   90.00
_cell.angle_gamma   90.00
#
_symmetry.space_group_name_H-M   'P 1'
#
loop_
_entity.id
_entity.type
_entity.pdbx_description
1 polymer ?
#
loop_
_entity_poly.entity_id
_entity_poly.type
_entity_poly.pdbx_seq_one_letter_code
_entity_poly.pdbx_strand_id
1 'polypeptide(L)' 'MDVIGDLSRRRGMLRGQESEVTGVKIHAEVPLSEMFGYATQLRSLTKGRASYTMEFLKYDDAPNNVAQAVIEARG' A
#
# COMPACT_ATOMS: atom_id res chain seq x y z
N MET A 1 -8.61 3.43 12.81
CA MET A 1 -7.47 4.22 12.26
C MET A 1 -6.47 3.30 11.54
N ASP A 2 -6.88 2.07 11.21
CA ASP A 2 -5.95 0.96 11.03
C ASP A 2 -5.42 0.80 9.60
N VAL A 3 -6.18 1.28 8.61
CA VAL A 3 -5.77 1.24 7.19
C VAL A 3 -4.64 2.21 6.90
N ILE A 4 -4.70 3.44 7.44
CA ILE A 4 -3.64 4.44 7.26
C ILE A 4 -2.31 3.96 7.88
N GLY A 5 -2.40 3.35 9.06
CA GLY A 5 -1.23 2.75 9.73
C GLY A 5 -0.64 1.58 8.93
N ASP A 6 -1.48 0.73 8.34
CA ASP A 6 -1.02 -0.38 7.50
C ASP A 6 -0.33 0.12 6.22
N LEU A 7 -0.93 1.11 5.53
CA LEU A 7 -0.34 1.74 4.36
C LEU A 7 1.04 2.35 4.70
N SER A 8 1.15 3.00 5.85
CA SER A 8 2.43 3.59 6.31
C SER A 8 3.50 2.50 6.55
N ARG A 9 3.12 1.36 7.14
CA ARG A 9 4.03 0.21 7.34
C ARG A 9 4.49 -0.42 6.03
N ARG A 10 3.64 -0.37 5.00
CA ARG A 10 3.96 -0.79 3.62
C ARG A 10 4.72 0.25 2.83
N ARG A 11 5.29 1.26 3.51
CA ARG A 11 6.03 2.38 2.88
C ARG A 11 5.16 3.19 1.92
N GLY A 12 3.84 3.22 2.18
CA GLY A 12 2.89 4.00 1.42
C GLY A 12 2.98 5.48 1.75
N MET A 13 2.93 6.32 0.72
CA MET A 13 2.83 7.76 0.84
C MET A 13 1.36 8.18 0.65
N LEU A 14 0.74 8.72 1.70
CA LEU A 14 -0.62 9.24 1.62
C LEU A 14 -0.64 10.50 0.74
N ARG A 15 -1.56 10.53 -0.22
CA ARG A 15 -1.82 11.68 -1.09
C ARG A 15 -3.02 12.49 -0.62
N GLY A 16 -3.99 11.86 0.02
CA GLY A 16 -5.14 12.54 0.57
C GLY A 16 -6.18 11.57 1.12
N GLN A 17 -7.16 12.14 1.81
CA GLN A 17 -8.35 11.43 2.25
C GLN A 17 -9.58 12.25 1.87
N GLU A 18 -10.61 11.57 1.39
CA GLU A 18 -11.90 12.16 1.05
C GLU A 18 -12.97 11.50 1.92
N SER A 19 -13.72 12.31 2.66
CA SER A 19 -14.85 11.81 3.44
C SER A 19 -16.05 11.61 2.50
N GLU A 20 -16.59 10.40 2.49
CA GLU A 20 -17.80 10.05 1.74
C GLU A 20 -18.95 9.79 2.72
N VAL A 21 -20.18 9.79 2.20
CA VAL A 21 -21.40 9.58 3.01
C VAL A 21 -21.35 8.28 3.82
N THR A 22 -20.74 7.23 3.27
CA THR A 22 -20.67 5.89 3.89
C THR A 22 -19.24 5.43 4.19
N GLY A 23 -18.25 6.33 4.24
CA GLY A 23 -16.88 5.93 4.50
C GLY A 23 -15.83 7.01 4.28
N VAL A 24 -14.59 6.57 4.12
CA VAL A 24 -13.45 7.44 3.78
C VAL A 24 -12.70 6.78 2.64
N LYS A 25 -12.49 7.54 1.57
CA LYS A 25 -11.63 7.14 0.47
C LYS A 25 -10.22 7.65 0.75
N ILE A 26 -9.23 6.77 0.62
CA ILE A 26 -7.84 7.09 0.89
C ILE A 26 -7.05 6.94 -0.40
N HIS A 27 -6.36 8.00 -0.79
CA HIS A 27 -5.43 8.00 -1.91
C HIS A 27 -4.01 7.83 -1.37
N ALA A 28 -3.31 6.81 -1.83
CA ALA A 28 -1.93 6.54 -1.44
C ALA A 28 -1.14 5.94 -2.60
N GLU A 29 0.15 6.27 -2.66
CA GLU A 29 1.13 5.60 -3.51
C GLU A 29 1.87 4.58 -2.67
N VAL A 30 1.84 3.31 -3.06
CA VAL A 30 2.51 2.23 -2.33
C VAL A 30 3.37 1.45 -3.31
N PRO A 31 4.62 1.08 -2.94
CA PRO A 31 5.43 0.21 -3.78
C PRO A 31 4.70 -1.10 -4.08
N LEU A 32 4.57 -1.46 -5.35
CA LEU A 32 3.80 -2.65 -5.77
C LEU A 32 4.35 -3.94 -5.12
N SER A 33 5.65 -4.02 -4.86
CA SER A 33 6.30 -5.13 -4.16
C SER A 33 5.73 -5.37 -2.75
N GLU A 34 5.23 -4.31 -2.10
CA GLU A 34 4.65 -4.36 -0.75
C GLU A 34 3.14 -4.65 -0.78
N MET A 35 2.51 -4.78 -1.95
CA MET A 35 1.05 -4.94 -2.07
C MET A 35 0.60 -6.40 -2.27
N PHE A 36 1.54 -7.33 -2.39
CA PHE A 36 1.22 -8.74 -2.47
C PHE A 36 0.48 -9.21 -1.20
N GLY A 37 -0.68 -9.86 -1.38
CA GLY A 37 -1.53 -10.32 -0.28
C GLY A 37 -2.33 -9.21 0.44
N TYR A 38 -2.31 -7.96 -0.06
CA TYR A 38 -2.97 -6.83 0.62
C TYR A 38 -4.49 -7.02 0.77
N ALA A 39 -5.18 -7.65 -0.18
CA ALA A 39 -6.62 -7.90 -0.11
C ALA A 39 -7.03 -8.61 1.19
N THR A 40 -6.28 -9.64 1.60
CA THR A 40 -6.54 -10.40 2.82
C THR A 40 -6.32 -9.55 4.06
N GLN A 41 -5.23 -8.78 4.09
CA GLN A 41 -4.91 -7.88 5.19
C GLN A 41 -5.98 -6.80 5.36
N LEU A 42 -6.36 -6.15 4.26
CA LEU A 42 -7.38 -5.09 4.26
C LEU A 42 -8.72 -5.61 4.76
N ARG A 43 -9.12 -6.82 4.33
CA ARG A 43 -10.36 -7.46 4.81
C ARG A 43 -10.34 -7.64 6.32
N SER A 44 -9.23 -8.14 6.88
CA SER A 44 -9.07 -8.31 8.33
C SER A 44 -9.13 -6.98 9.08
N LEU A 45 -8.42 -5.94 8.59
CA LEU A 45 -8.38 -4.61 9.21
C LEU A 45 -9.74 -3.90 9.22
N THR A 46 -10.56 -4.14 8.19
CA THR A 46 -11.81 -3.39 7.96
C THR A 46 -13.05 -4.21 8.30
N LYS A 47 -12.88 -5.38 8.94
CA LYS A 47 -13.95 -6.35 9.21
C LYS A 47 -14.75 -6.68 7.94
N GLY A 48 -14.05 -6.73 6.81
CA GLY A 48 -14.58 -7.07 5.49
C GLY A 48 -15.40 -5.98 4.80
N ARG A 49 -15.33 -4.72 5.25
CA ARG A 49 -16.16 -3.63 4.70
C ARG A 49 -15.47 -2.76 3.66
N ALA A 50 -14.14 -2.84 3.52
CA ALA A 50 -13.41 -2.03 2.56
C ALA A 50 -13.18 -2.75 1.23
N SER A 51 -13.15 -1.95 0.17
CA SER A 51 -12.65 -2.30 -1.15
C SER A 51 -11.39 -1.49 -1.44
N TYR A 52 -10.60 -1.94 -2.41
CA TYR A 52 -9.46 -1.19 -2.91
C TYR A 52 -9.26 -1.47 -4.40
N THR A 53 -8.61 -0.54 -5.07
CA THR A 53 -8.12 -0.68 -6.44
C THR A 53 -6.65 -0.30 -6.47
N MET A 54 -5.90 -0.86 -7.41
CA MET A 54 -4.50 -0.51 -7.65
C MET A 54 -4.28 -0.39 -9.14
N GLU A 55 -3.56 0.65 -9.51
CA GLU A 55 -3.14 0.90 -10.89
C GLU A 55 -1.66 1.25 -10.87
N PHE A 56 -0.93 0.83 -11.91
CA PHE A 56 0.45 1.22 -12.07
C PHE A 56 0.52 2.74 -12.28
N LEU A 57 1.34 3.42 -11.47
CA LEU A 57 1.56 4.86 -11.59
C LEU A 57 2.89 5.18 -12.27
N LYS A 58 3.99 4.70 -11.69
CA LYS A 58 5.36 4.99 -12.14
C LYS A 58 6.36 3.99 -11.54
N TYR A 59 7.57 4.00 -12.08
CA TYR A 59 8.75 3.54 -11.36
C TYR A 59 9.29 4.67 -10.48
N ASP A 60 9.88 4.30 -9.36
CA ASP A 60 10.54 5.21 -8.44
C ASP A 60 11.79 4.53 -7.87
N ASP A 61 12.72 5.31 -7.35
CA ASP A 61 13.97 4.79 -6.83
C ASP A 61 13.72 3.89 -5.61
N ALA A 62 14.24 2.67 -5.68
CA ALA A 62 14.19 1.76 -4.55
C ALA A 62 15.24 2.18 -3.50
N PRO A 63 14.91 2.15 -2.20
CA PRO A 63 15.89 2.31 -1.14
C PRO A 63 17.05 1.30 -1.29
N ASN A 64 18.26 1.73 -0.94
CA ASN A 64 19.50 0.93 -1.12
C ASN A 64 19.40 -0.49 -0.55
N ASN A 65 18.77 -0.66 0.61
CA ASN A 65 18.58 -1.97 1.24
C ASN A 65 17.69 -2.91 0.41
N VAL A 66 16.64 -2.38 -0.24
CA VAL A 66 15.76 -3.16 -1.12
C VAL A 66 16.47 -3.47 -2.43
N ALA A 67 17.19 -2.49 -3.00
CA ALA A 67 17.95 -2.68 -4.23
C ALA A 67 19.02 -3.77 -4.07
N GLN A 68 19.80 -3.72 -2.98
CA GLN A 68 20.82 -4.73 -2.67
C GLN A 68 20.22 -6.13 -2.52
N ALA A 69 19.14 -6.28 -1.76
CA ALA A 69 18.49 -7.57 -1.58
C ALA A 69 18.00 -8.19 -2.91
N VAL A 70 17.49 -7.35 -3.83
CA VAL A 70 17.05 -7.81 -5.16
C VAL A 70 18.25 -8.19 -6.05
N ILE A 71 19.36 -7.47 -5.94
CA ILE A 71 20.60 -7.79 -6.68
C ILE A 71 21.19 -9.11 -6.18
N GLU A 72 21.28 -9.29 -4.86
CA GLU A 72 21.78 -10.51 -4.23
C GLU A 72 20.91 -11.72 -4.54
N ALA A 73 19.58 -11.59 -4.52
CA ALA A 73 18.66 -12.68 -4.85
C ALA A 73 18.68 -13.11 -6.32
N ARG A 74 19.31 -12.31 -7.21
CA ARG A 74 19.45 -12.61 -8.64
C ARG A 74 20.82 -13.20 -9.01
N GLY A 75 21.77 -13.23 -8.08
CA GLY A 75 23.08 -13.89 -8.23
C GLY A 75 23.05 -15.34 -7.79
#